data_AF-A0A846U2H5-F1
#
_entry.id   AF-A0A846U2H5-F1
#
_cell.length_a   1.000
_cell.length_b   1.000
_cell.length_c   1.000
_cell.angle_alpha   90.00
_cell.angle_beta   90.00
_cell.angle_gamma   90.00
#
_symmetry.space_group_name_H-M   'P 1'
#
loop_
_entity.id
_entity.type
_entity.pdbx_description
1 polymer ?
#
loop_
_entity_poly.entity_id
_entity_poly.type
_entity_poly.pdbx_seq_one_letter_code
_entity_poly.pdbx_strand_id
1 'polypeptide(L)'
;MNPVEPESISNWWQNLKLKKQNFQFAKTKFISDKSEAKVKIVHLLNDKIEPVSQIPNFGLIVLNQTILNSHDKTSIAEQGFISSDFFKAKIIDVDSTTVKGVYFHLVKVISGIITISEDYELTLTTDEYFCQQLFDNKLAVKLFNLFLHHNFAISEDVIKKISVRIDDDIFTLKFNKKLNISKEMIFQTRDAINQCLENKRLNYQKYPFLKDELTKLEKERLTKLELIEVKNFTTQKNNFTVDFLVGKEKISDFFINSKKELFAGIKMINQKIKVISSDKISEFYPELIVDTYEKLEQLNHDYLKLKDDFTNFQNKNPELMKNFINDSIETQYSEKIGDYQFIHINFNNLLLDQDLLASKAAEKIQTADDQILFLSNNNLANSMVILKISQNLISEINITPLVNQFSNVSFKAINYNQEQDGVFIEADNYQVINDFIRNIINFFKISNNQTI
;
A
#
# COMPACT_ATOMS: atom_id res chain seq x y z
N MET A 1 36.22 -9.20 -3.41
CA MET A 1 35.95 -7.76 -3.62
C MET A 1 34.54 -7.50 -3.13
N ASN A 2 34.36 -6.54 -2.23
CA ASN A 2 33.01 -6.14 -1.79
C ASN A 2 32.28 -5.46 -2.97
N PRO A 3 30.99 -5.72 -3.19
CA PRO A 3 30.21 -4.98 -4.17
C PRO A 3 30.15 -3.52 -3.71
N VAL A 4 30.78 -2.63 -4.48
CA VAL A 4 30.62 -1.19 -4.32
C VAL A 4 29.17 -0.88 -4.66
N GLU A 5 28.41 -0.34 -3.71
CA GLU A 5 27.06 0.16 -3.97
C GLU A 5 27.12 1.17 -5.12
N PRO A 6 26.19 1.11 -6.09
CA PRO A 6 26.23 2.05 -7.19
C PRO A 6 26.02 3.47 -6.65
N GLU A 7 26.90 4.40 -7.07
CA GLU A 7 26.58 5.82 -6.96
C GLU A 7 25.21 6.09 -7.59
N SER A 8 24.45 7.04 -7.04
CA SER A 8 23.14 7.38 -7.59
C SER A 8 23.25 7.74 -9.09
N ILE A 9 22.24 7.40 -9.90
CA ILE A 9 22.19 7.73 -11.33
C ILE A 9 22.44 9.25 -11.56
N SER A 10 21.95 10.08 -10.63
CA SER A 10 22.20 11.54 -10.68
C SER A 10 23.68 11.89 -10.65
N ASN A 11 24.50 11.18 -9.86
CA ASN A 11 25.94 11.43 -9.77
C ASN A 11 26.65 11.15 -11.09
N TRP A 12 26.28 10.07 -11.79
CA TRP A 12 26.82 9.74 -13.11
C TRP A 12 26.64 10.88 -14.10
N TRP A 13 25.43 11.43 -14.18
CA TRP A 13 25.12 12.54 -15.08
C TRP A 13 25.76 13.87 -14.65
N GLN A 14 25.87 14.13 -13.34
CA GLN A 14 26.61 15.29 -12.84
C GLN A 14 28.10 15.20 -13.21
N ASN A 15 28.73 14.04 -12.99
CA ASN A 15 30.13 13.81 -13.36
C ASN A 15 30.33 13.96 -14.87
N LEU A 16 29.43 13.41 -15.69
CA LEU A 16 29.48 13.54 -17.15
C LEU A 16 29.39 15.02 -17.56
N LYS A 17 28.47 15.78 -16.96
CA LYS A 17 28.30 17.21 -17.24
C LYS A 17 29.55 18.03 -16.91
N LEU A 18 30.25 17.69 -15.85
CA LEU A 18 31.49 18.35 -15.43
C LEU A 18 32.68 17.99 -16.34
N LYS A 19 32.80 16.72 -16.77
CA LYS A 19 33.98 16.21 -17.48
C LYS A 19 33.87 16.17 -19.00
N LYS A 20 32.69 16.43 -19.58
CA LYS A 20 32.44 16.34 -21.03
C LYS A 20 33.36 17.19 -21.92
N GLN A 21 33.91 18.28 -21.40
CA GLN A 21 34.74 19.20 -22.19
C GLN A 21 36.09 18.59 -22.62
N ASN A 22 36.50 17.51 -21.95
CA ASN A 22 37.80 16.88 -22.17
C ASN A 22 37.81 15.85 -23.31
N PHE A 23 36.66 15.59 -23.94
CA PHE A 23 36.52 14.49 -24.91
C PHE A 23 35.67 14.89 -26.12
N GLN A 24 36.07 14.42 -27.31
CA GLN A 24 35.23 14.40 -28.49
C GLN A 24 34.58 13.02 -28.61
N PHE A 25 33.27 12.95 -28.38
CA PHE A 25 32.52 11.71 -28.49
C PHE A 25 31.94 11.53 -29.90
N ALA A 26 32.01 10.31 -30.43
CA ALA A 26 31.35 9.97 -31.69
C ALA A 26 29.81 10.13 -31.55
N LYS A 27 29.17 10.66 -32.60
CA LYS A 27 27.71 10.81 -32.63
C LYS A 27 27.03 9.45 -32.69
N THR A 28 25.89 9.34 -32.01
CA THR A 28 25.03 8.15 -32.03
C THR A 28 23.83 8.38 -32.96
N LYS A 29 23.57 7.44 -33.86
CA LYS A 29 22.36 7.45 -34.70
C LYS A 29 21.17 6.88 -33.92
N PHE A 30 20.10 7.64 -33.77
CA PHE A 30 18.83 7.11 -33.24
C PHE A 30 18.06 6.40 -34.36
N ILE A 31 17.57 5.19 -34.09
CA ILE A 31 16.72 4.41 -35.00
C ILE A 31 15.35 4.29 -34.36
N SER A 32 14.37 5.01 -34.91
CA SER A 32 12.99 4.87 -34.49
C SER A 32 12.42 3.51 -34.93
N ASP A 33 11.42 3.02 -34.20
CA ASP A 33 10.54 1.92 -34.60
C ASP A 33 11.17 0.52 -34.64
N LYS A 34 12.13 0.25 -33.74
CA LYS A 34 12.70 -1.10 -33.55
C LYS A 34 12.78 -1.47 -32.07
N SER A 35 12.44 -2.72 -31.75
CA SER A 35 12.71 -3.33 -30.43
C SER A 35 14.11 -3.97 -30.35
N GLU A 36 14.79 -4.13 -31.49
CA GLU A 36 16.12 -4.72 -31.58
C GLU A 36 16.99 -4.06 -32.66
N ALA A 37 18.29 -3.90 -32.38
CA ALA A 37 19.29 -3.44 -33.35
C ALA A 37 20.68 -4.08 -33.12
N LYS A 38 21.37 -4.42 -34.21
CA LYS A 38 22.82 -4.68 -34.18
C LYS A 38 23.56 -3.37 -33.94
N VAL A 39 24.50 -3.32 -32.99
CA VAL A 39 25.20 -2.09 -32.58
C VAL A 39 26.71 -2.32 -32.48
N LYS A 40 27.47 -1.25 -32.32
CA LYS A 40 28.90 -1.26 -31.97
C LYS A 40 29.14 -0.30 -30.82
N ILE A 41 29.95 -0.71 -29.85
CA ILE A 41 30.43 0.18 -28.79
C ILE A 41 31.57 1.02 -29.36
N VAL A 42 31.47 2.34 -29.21
CA VAL A 42 32.49 3.30 -29.66
C VAL A 42 33.29 3.89 -28.50
N HIS A 43 32.70 3.97 -27.30
CA HIS A 43 33.40 4.42 -26.09
C HIS A 43 32.93 3.64 -24.86
N LEU A 44 33.86 3.39 -23.94
CA LEU A 44 33.63 2.85 -22.59
C LEU A 44 34.17 3.85 -21.57
N LEU A 45 33.38 4.19 -20.55
CA LEU A 45 33.77 5.11 -19.48
C LEU A 45 33.48 4.51 -18.10
N ASN A 46 34.37 4.75 -17.14
CA ASN A 46 34.15 4.38 -15.74
C ASN A 46 33.25 5.41 -15.00
N ASP A 47 33.05 5.17 -13.70
CA ASP A 47 32.38 6.05 -12.72
C ASP A 47 32.94 7.48 -12.68
N LYS A 48 34.24 7.61 -12.94
CA LYS A 48 34.93 8.89 -13.04
C LYS A 48 34.84 9.53 -14.43
N ILE A 49 34.08 8.97 -15.37
CA ILE A 49 33.95 9.46 -16.76
C ILE A 49 35.32 9.49 -17.47
N GLU A 50 36.18 8.53 -17.15
CA GLU A 50 37.48 8.34 -17.80
C GLU A 50 37.38 7.16 -18.78
N PRO A 51 38.01 7.26 -19.96
CA PRO A 51 38.08 6.16 -20.90
C PRO A 51 38.72 4.92 -20.27
N VAL A 52 38.08 3.77 -20.47
CA VAL A 52 38.59 2.47 -20.02
C VAL A 52 38.57 1.46 -21.15
N SER A 53 39.39 0.42 -21.06
CA SER A 53 39.39 -0.69 -22.01
C SER A 53 38.25 -1.69 -21.75
N GLN A 54 37.73 -1.73 -20.53
CA GLN A 54 36.73 -2.69 -20.11
C GLN A 54 35.82 -2.18 -18.98
N ILE A 55 34.58 -2.66 -18.94
CA ILE A 55 33.62 -2.41 -17.85
C ILE A 55 33.20 -3.77 -17.26
N PRO A 56 33.65 -4.11 -16.03
CA PRO A 56 33.29 -5.37 -15.40
C PRO A 56 31.96 -5.32 -14.61
N ASN A 57 31.54 -4.13 -14.15
CA ASN A 57 30.38 -3.96 -13.26
C ASN A 57 29.44 -2.85 -13.76
N PHE A 58 29.80 -1.59 -13.55
CA PHE A 58 29.01 -0.43 -13.96
C PHE A 58 29.88 0.53 -14.75
N GLY A 59 29.28 1.23 -15.70
CA GLY A 59 29.96 2.22 -16.51
C GLY A 59 29.03 2.85 -17.54
N LEU A 60 29.55 3.82 -18.28
CA LEU A 60 28.85 4.38 -19.43
C LEU A 60 29.39 3.77 -20.71
N ILE A 61 28.48 3.46 -21.63
CA ILE A 61 28.84 3.10 -23.00
C ILE A 61 28.24 4.11 -23.98
N VAL A 62 28.99 4.42 -25.03
CA VAL A 62 28.47 5.11 -26.21
C VAL A 62 28.39 4.10 -27.34
N LEU A 63 27.24 4.06 -28.00
CA LEU A 63 26.98 3.20 -29.14
C LEU A 63 27.02 4.02 -30.43
N ASN A 64 27.36 3.38 -31.55
CA ASN A 64 27.24 4.00 -32.88
C ASN A 64 25.78 4.31 -33.25
N GLN A 65 24.84 3.49 -32.78
CA GLN A 65 23.41 3.68 -32.94
C GLN A 65 22.63 3.13 -31.75
N THR A 66 21.43 3.66 -31.51
CA THR A 66 20.56 3.24 -30.41
C THR A 66 19.10 3.27 -30.83
N ILE A 67 18.31 2.42 -30.16
CA ILE A 67 16.83 2.35 -30.27
C ILE A 67 16.15 2.87 -29.00
N LEU A 68 16.92 3.19 -27.94
CA LEU A 68 16.39 3.62 -26.66
C LEU A 68 16.26 5.14 -26.62
N ASN A 69 15.07 5.62 -26.25
CA ASN A 69 14.85 7.04 -25.96
C ASN A 69 15.59 7.44 -24.68
N SER A 70 16.27 8.58 -24.73
CA SER A 70 16.92 9.18 -23.57
C SER A 70 15.89 9.78 -22.61
N HIS A 71 16.30 9.99 -21.36
CA HIS A 71 15.48 10.71 -20.41
C HIS A 71 15.28 12.15 -20.86
N ASP A 72 14.15 12.73 -20.48
CA ASP A 72 13.86 14.14 -20.69
C ASP A 72 13.47 14.82 -19.37
N LYS A 73 12.98 16.06 -19.44
CA LYS A 73 12.60 16.83 -18.24
C LYS A 73 11.40 16.23 -17.50
N THR A 74 10.61 15.41 -18.18
CA THR A 74 9.34 14.87 -17.72
C THR A 74 9.39 13.36 -17.51
N SER A 75 10.26 12.62 -18.19
CA SER A 75 10.23 11.16 -18.22
C SER A 75 11.63 10.55 -18.03
N ILE A 76 11.71 9.41 -17.35
CA ILE A 76 12.91 8.57 -17.34
C ILE A 76 13.21 8.00 -18.73
N ALA A 77 14.46 7.58 -18.94
CA ALA A 77 14.86 6.95 -20.19
C ALA A 77 14.23 5.57 -20.35
N GLU A 78 14.17 5.12 -21.60
CA GLU A 78 13.90 3.71 -21.88
C GLU A 78 15.06 2.82 -21.43
N GLN A 79 14.71 1.60 -21.03
CA GLN A 79 15.67 0.59 -20.61
C GLN A 79 15.79 -0.52 -21.64
N GLY A 80 16.88 -1.26 -21.56
CA GLY A 80 17.12 -2.36 -22.47
C GLY A 80 18.27 -3.25 -22.03
N PHE A 81 18.67 -4.14 -22.92
CA PHE A 81 19.79 -5.02 -22.73
C PHE A 81 20.72 -4.90 -23.92
N ILE A 82 22.02 -4.89 -23.64
CA ILE A 82 23.05 -5.10 -24.65
C ILE A 82 23.71 -6.43 -24.39
N SER A 83 23.85 -7.25 -25.42
CA SER A 83 24.36 -8.60 -25.32
C SER A 83 25.25 -8.97 -26.49
N SER A 84 26.18 -9.87 -26.22
CA SER A 84 26.99 -10.62 -27.18
C SER A 84 27.16 -12.04 -26.65
N ASP A 85 27.92 -12.87 -27.36
CA ASP A 85 28.30 -14.20 -26.88
C ASP A 85 29.15 -14.16 -25.59
N PHE A 86 29.79 -13.03 -25.29
CA PHE A 86 30.77 -12.91 -24.20
C PHE A 86 30.25 -12.15 -22.98
N PHE A 87 29.23 -11.31 -23.15
CA PHE A 87 28.67 -10.53 -22.05
C PHE A 87 27.19 -10.20 -22.25
N LYS A 88 26.53 -9.92 -21.13
CA LYS A 88 25.18 -9.35 -21.09
C LYS A 88 25.16 -8.23 -20.07
N ALA A 89 24.59 -7.08 -20.44
CA ALA A 89 24.43 -5.94 -19.55
C ALA A 89 23.04 -5.32 -19.70
N LYS A 90 22.47 -4.84 -18.58
CA LYS A 90 21.25 -4.05 -18.57
C LYS A 90 21.60 -2.57 -18.73
N ILE A 91 20.96 -1.89 -19.65
CA ILE A 91 20.96 -0.43 -19.73
C ILE A 91 19.89 0.07 -18.76
N ILE A 92 20.33 0.81 -17.74
CA ILE A 92 19.46 1.28 -16.65
C ILE A 92 19.01 2.73 -16.83
N ASP A 93 19.76 3.54 -17.57
CA ASP A 93 19.38 4.91 -17.95
C ASP A 93 20.15 5.34 -19.21
N VAL A 94 19.62 6.34 -19.92
CA VAL A 94 20.19 6.88 -21.17
C VAL A 94 20.11 8.41 -21.15
N ASP A 95 21.25 9.07 -21.36
CA ASP A 95 21.31 10.53 -21.52
C ASP A 95 21.73 10.92 -22.94
N SER A 96 20.98 11.82 -23.55
CA SER A 96 21.37 12.50 -24.79
C SER A 96 21.38 14.02 -24.67
N THR A 97 21.18 14.54 -23.44
CA THR A 97 21.03 15.98 -23.18
C THR A 97 22.37 16.63 -22.82
N THR A 98 23.31 15.87 -22.25
CA THR A 98 24.60 16.42 -21.80
C THR A 98 25.52 16.79 -22.96
N VAL A 99 25.58 15.95 -24.01
CA VAL A 99 26.33 16.21 -25.24
C VAL A 99 25.41 16.02 -26.45
N LYS A 100 25.19 17.09 -27.22
CA LYS A 100 24.26 17.09 -28.33
C LYS A 100 24.63 16.05 -29.39
N GLY A 101 23.74 15.08 -29.64
CA GLY A 101 23.89 14.06 -30.67
C GLY A 101 24.67 12.81 -30.23
N VAL A 102 24.95 12.65 -28.94
CA VAL A 102 25.61 11.48 -28.35
C VAL A 102 24.67 10.88 -27.33
N TYR A 103 24.48 9.56 -27.36
CA TYR A 103 23.68 8.85 -26.36
C TYR A 103 24.60 8.06 -25.45
N PHE A 104 24.64 8.45 -24.18
CA PHE A 104 25.35 7.75 -23.12
C PHE A 104 24.39 6.76 -22.47
N HIS A 105 24.77 5.50 -22.43
CA HIS A 105 23.97 4.44 -21.82
C HIS A 105 24.66 4.01 -20.53
N LEU A 106 24.00 4.24 -19.40
CA LEU A 106 24.47 3.73 -18.12
C LEU A 106 24.13 2.24 -18.06
N VAL A 107 25.17 1.41 -17.91
CA VAL A 107 25.03 -0.04 -17.94
C VAL A 107 25.40 -0.69 -16.62
N LYS A 108 24.68 -1.77 -16.31
CA LYS A 108 25.00 -2.74 -15.27
C LYS A 108 25.28 -4.08 -15.94
N VAL A 109 26.51 -4.55 -15.83
CA VAL A 109 26.92 -5.88 -16.31
C VAL A 109 26.20 -6.95 -15.50
N ILE A 110 25.54 -7.87 -16.20
CA ILE A 110 24.88 -9.05 -15.63
C ILE A 110 25.85 -10.23 -15.64
N SER A 111 26.55 -10.43 -16.75
CA SER A 111 27.53 -11.49 -16.93
C SER A 111 28.61 -11.08 -17.93
N GLY A 112 29.83 -11.60 -17.76
CA GLY A 112 30.97 -11.31 -18.62
C GLY A 112 31.63 -9.96 -18.30
N ILE A 113 32.32 -9.41 -19.30
CA ILE A 113 32.97 -8.09 -19.22
C ILE A 113 32.70 -7.37 -20.54
N ILE A 114 32.32 -6.10 -20.48
CA ILE A 114 32.12 -5.30 -21.69
C ILE A 114 33.49 -4.81 -22.17
N THR A 115 33.84 -5.11 -23.41
CA THR A 115 35.06 -4.62 -24.09
C THR A 115 34.72 -4.10 -25.48
N ILE A 116 35.53 -3.20 -26.02
CA ILE A 116 35.44 -2.80 -27.43
C ILE A 116 36.15 -3.87 -28.27
N SER A 117 35.41 -4.54 -29.16
CA SER A 117 35.96 -5.49 -30.14
C SER A 117 35.23 -5.32 -31.46
N GLU A 118 35.97 -5.37 -32.56
CA GLU A 118 35.39 -5.30 -33.91
C GLU A 118 34.74 -6.63 -34.32
N ASP A 119 35.14 -7.73 -33.69
CA ASP A 119 34.73 -9.10 -34.04
C ASP A 119 33.42 -9.53 -33.35
N TYR A 120 32.92 -8.75 -32.40
CA TYR A 120 31.72 -9.13 -31.64
C TYR A 120 30.46 -8.59 -32.30
N GLU A 121 29.52 -9.48 -32.63
CA GLU A 121 28.16 -9.05 -32.91
C GLU A 121 27.49 -8.64 -31.59
N LEU A 122 27.20 -7.34 -31.46
CA LEU A 122 26.46 -6.81 -30.32
C LEU A 122 25.01 -6.55 -30.73
N THR A 123 24.09 -7.03 -29.92
CA THR A 123 22.65 -6.80 -30.08
C THR A 123 22.15 -5.94 -28.93
N LEU A 124 21.43 -4.87 -29.27
CA LEU A 124 20.69 -4.01 -28.34
C LEU A 124 19.19 -4.34 -28.46
N THR A 125 18.56 -4.72 -27.36
CA THR A 125 17.11 -5.00 -27.27
C THR A 125 16.44 -4.10 -26.23
N THR A 126 15.23 -3.63 -26.49
CA THR A 126 14.41 -2.94 -25.49
C THR A 126 13.96 -3.88 -24.36
N ASP A 127 13.84 -3.37 -23.13
CA ASP A 127 13.10 -4.06 -22.07
C ASP A 127 11.61 -3.84 -22.34
N GLU A 128 10.99 -4.76 -23.11
CA GLU A 128 9.64 -4.56 -23.66
C GLU A 128 8.60 -4.27 -22.58
N TYR A 129 8.69 -4.94 -21.43
CA TYR A 129 7.76 -4.72 -20.32
C TYR A 129 7.90 -3.31 -19.76
N PHE A 130 9.13 -2.90 -19.43
CA PHE A 130 9.42 -1.57 -18.91
C PHE A 130 9.03 -0.47 -19.90
N CYS A 131 9.46 -0.59 -21.17
CA CYS A 131 9.17 0.38 -22.20
C CYS A 131 7.67 0.47 -22.50
N GLN A 132 6.94 -0.64 -22.35
CA GLN A 132 5.49 -0.65 -22.47
C GLN A 132 4.82 0.13 -21.35
N GLN A 133 5.19 -0.11 -20.09
CA GLN A 133 4.64 0.63 -18.95
C GLN A 133 4.94 2.13 -19.07
N LEU A 134 6.16 2.48 -19.46
CA LEU A 134 6.56 3.87 -19.67
C LEU A 134 5.75 4.53 -20.80
N PHE A 135 5.49 3.81 -21.90
CA PHE A 135 4.63 4.28 -22.97
C PHE A 135 3.19 4.50 -22.49
N ASP A 136 2.67 3.57 -21.70
CA ASP A 136 1.31 3.63 -21.16
C ASP A 136 1.15 4.82 -20.20
N ASN A 137 2.15 5.11 -19.36
CA ASN A 137 2.19 6.31 -18.52
C ASN A 137 2.25 7.60 -19.36
N LYS A 138 3.06 7.64 -20.44
CA LYS A 138 3.11 8.77 -21.38
C LYS A 138 1.76 9.02 -22.05
N LEU A 139 1.10 7.95 -22.49
CA LEU A 139 -0.22 8.01 -23.09
C LEU A 139 -1.26 8.49 -22.07
N ALA A 140 -1.22 7.99 -20.83
CA ALA A 140 -2.12 8.40 -19.75
C ALA A 140 -1.98 9.90 -19.43
N VAL A 141 -0.76 10.43 -19.34
CA VAL A 141 -0.52 11.89 -19.20
C VAL A 141 -1.11 12.67 -20.37
N LYS A 142 -0.91 12.19 -21.60
CA LYS A 142 -1.45 12.84 -22.81
C LYS A 142 -2.98 12.87 -22.76
N LEU A 143 -3.63 11.76 -22.44
CA LEU A 143 -5.08 11.70 -22.24
C LEU A 143 -5.52 12.65 -21.14
N PHE A 144 -4.82 12.67 -20.01
CA PHE A 144 -5.13 13.57 -18.90
C PHE A 144 -5.17 15.02 -19.35
N ASN A 145 -4.15 15.47 -20.07
CA ASN A 145 -4.09 16.83 -20.59
C ASN A 145 -5.20 17.12 -21.60
N LEU A 146 -5.49 16.19 -22.52
CA LEU A 146 -6.54 16.35 -23.52
C LEU A 146 -7.94 16.44 -22.89
N PHE A 147 -8.25 15.56 -21.92
CA PHE A 147 -9.53 15.57 -21.23
C PHE A 147 -9.67 16.79 -20.31
N LEU A 148 -8.58 17.20 -19.64
CA LEU A 148 -8.59 18.42 -18.82
C LEU A 148 -8.85 19.66 -19.67
N HIS A 149 -8.23 19.76 -20.86
CA HIS A 149 -8.51 20.80 -21.84
C HIS A 149 -9.97 20.79 -22.29
N HIS A 150 -10.46 19.61 -22.69
CA HIS A 150 -11.79 19.45 -23.28
C HIS A 150 -12.93 19.69 -22.28
N ASN A 151 -12.86 19.08 -21.10
CA ASN A 151 -13.95 19.10 -20.11
C ASN A 151 -14.06 20.44 -19.38
N PHE A 152 -12.96 21.17 -19.25
CA PHE A 152 -12.88 22.38 -18.41
C PHE A 152 -12.40 23.62 -19.15
N ALA A 153 -12.19 23.54 -20.46
CA ALA A 153 -11.69 24.63 -21.31
C ALA A 153 -10.38 25.27 -20.77
N ILE A 154 -9.53 24.48 -20.10
CA ILE A 154 -8.26 24.96 -19.57
C ILE A 154 -7.30 25.18 -20.72
N SER A 155 -6.78 26.41 -20.87
CA SER A 155 -5.88 26.72 -21.99
C SER A 155 -4.60 25.89 -21.98
N GLU A 156 -4.04 25.62 -23.16
CA GLU A 156 -2.78 24.89 -23.28
C GLU A 156 -1.63 25.51 -22.48
N ASP A 157 -1.61 26.84 -22.35
CA ASP A 157 -0.57 27.54 -21.60
C ASP A 157 -0.64 27.26 -20.09
N VAL A 158 -1.84 26.97 -19.57
CA VAL A 158 -2.02 26.51 -18.18
C VAL A 158 -1.60 25.05 -18.06
N ILE A 159 -1.96 24.21 -19.02
CA ILE A 159 -1.59 22.78 -19.06
C ILE A 159 -0.06 22.62 -19.11
N LYS A 160 0.63 23.41 -19.94
CA LYS A 160 2.11 23.41 -20.05
C LYS A 160 2.82 23.81 -18.75
N LYS A 161 2.12 24.44 -17.80
CA LYS A 161 2.64 24.81 -16.47
C LYS A 161 2.42 23.72 -15.42
N ILE A 162 1.68 22.65 -15.73
CA ILE A 162 1.58 21.48 -14.87
C ILE A 162 2.94 20.79 -14.91
N SER A 163 3.55 20.59 -13.74
CA SER A 163 4.80 19.85 -13.66
C SER A 163 4.49 18.35 -13.70
N VAL A 164 5.02 17.68 -14.72
CA VAL A 164 4.82 16.25 -14.96
C VAL A 164 6.11 15.51 -14.67
N ARG A 165 5.98 14.38 -13.97
CA ARG A 165 7.04 13.37 -13.88
C ARG A 165 6.45 12.00 -14.25
N ILE A 166 7.14 11.27 -15.12
CA ILE A 166 6.74 9.96 -15.62
C ILE A 166 7.87 9.00 -15.28
N ASP A 167 7.58 8.10 -14.35
CA ASP A 167 8.46 7.01 -13.97
C ASP A 167 7.89 5.70 -14.53
N ASP A 168 8.44 4.55 -14.13
CA ASP A 168 8.11 3.23 -14.67
C ASP A 168 6.75 2.72 -14.19
N ASP A 169 6.44 2.90 -12.90
CA ASP A 169 5.20 2.42 -12.29
C ASP A 169 4.14 3.51 -12.14
N ILE A 170 4.53 4.79 -12.12
CA ILE A 170 3.62 5.91 -11.88
C ILE A 170 3.89 7.10 -12.81
N PHE A 171 2.89 7.97 -12.92
CA PHE A 171 3.11 9.36 -13.31
C PHE A 171 2.58 10.31 -12.24
N THR A 172 3.33 11.38 -12.01
CA THR A 172 3.04 12.39 -11.01
C THR A 172 2.71 13.71 -11.69
N LEU A 173 1.60 14.32 -11.27
CA LEU A 173 1.20 15.66 -11.69
C LEU A 173 1.28 16.62 -10.50
N LYS A 174 2.06 17.70 -10.64
CA LYS A 174 2.21 18.77 -9.65
C LYS A 174 1.54 20.04 -10.14
N PHE A 175 0.60 20.52 -9.33
CA PHE A 175 -0.22 21.68 -9.64
C PHE A 175 0.09 22.84 -8.70
N ASN A 176 0.11 24.04 -9.26
CA ASN A 176 0.20 25.29 -8.52
C ASN A 176 -1.21 25.90 -8.41
N LYS A 177 -1.63 26.37 -7.23
CA LYS A 177 -2.95 27.00 -7.02
C LYS A 177 -3.24 28.18 -7.95
N LYS A 178 -2.21 28.84 -8.51
CA LYS A 178 -2.38 29.88 -9.54
C LYS A 178 -2.97 29.36 -10.87
N LEU A 179 -2.98 28.05 -11.08
CA LEU A 179 -3.51 27.42 -12.30
C LEU A 179 -5.03 27.27 -12.28
N ASN A 180 -5.71 27.58 -11.16
CA ASN A 180 -7.15 27.40 -10.97
C ASN A 180 -7.68 25.99 -11.32
N ILE A 181 -6.81 24.97 -11.22
CA ILE A 181 -7.18 23.56 -11.36
C ILE A 181 -7.55 23.04 -9.97
N SER A 182 -8.80 22.65 -9.77
CA SER A 182 -9.28 22.11 -8.49
C SER A 182 -9.01 20.61 -8.37
N LYS A 183 -9.14 20.08 -7.15
CA LYS A 183 -9.12 18.64 -6.90
C LYS A 183 -10.21 17.96 -7.73
N GLU A 184 -11.44 18.45 -7.65
CA GLU A 184 -12.61 17.88 -8.33
C GLU A 184 -12.41 17.75 -9.85
N MET A 185 -11.79 18.74 -10.49
CA MET A 185 -11.47 18.69 -11.93
C MET A 185 -10.55 17.52 -12.30
N ILE A 186 -9.63 17.15 -11.41
CA ILE A 186 -8.67 16.06 -11.62
C ILE A 186 -9.37 14.71 -11.53
N PHE A 187 -10.21 14.54 -10.50
CA PHE A 187 -10.99 13.32 -10.31
C PHE A 187 -12.01 13.13 -11.44
N GLN A 188 -12.69 14.21 -11.86
CA GLN A 188 -13.59 14.18 -13.02
C GLN A 188 -12.86 13.90 -14.34
N THR A 189 -11.65 14.44 -14.54
CA THR A 189 -10.80 14.11 -15.70
C THR A 189 -10.44 12.63 -15.70
N ARG A 190 -9.97 12.08 -14.57
CA ARG A 190 -9.69 10.65 -14.41
C ARG A 190 -10.91 9.80 -14.75
N ASP A 191 -12.08 10.14 -14.21
CA ASP A 191 -13.31 9.36 -14.43
C ASP A 191 -13.75 9.40 -15.90
N ALA A 192 -13.61 10.55 -16.56
CA ALA A 192 -13.89 10.68 -17.98
C ALA A 192 -12.93 9.83 -18.85
N ILE A 193 -11.66 9.74 -18.47
CA ILE A 193 -10.68 8.85 -19.14
C ILE A 193 -11.06 7.40 -18.89
N ASN A 194 -11.32 6.99 -17.66
CA ASN A 194 -11.67 5.61 -17.33
C ASN A 194 -12.94 5.16 -18.06
N GLN A 195 -13.97 6.02 -18.16
CA GLN A 195 -15.15 5.75 -19.00
C GLN A 195 -14.80 5.59 -20.48
N CYS A 196 -13.79 6.32 -20.98
CA CYS A 196 -13.29 6.16 -22.35
C CYS A 196 -12.64 4.78 -22.54
N LEU A 197 -11.85 4.33 -21.56
CA LEU A 197 -11.10 3.07 -21.59
C LEU A 197 -12.00 1.83 -21.41
N GLU A 198 -13.01 1.92 -20.54
CA GLU A 198 -13.95 0.80 -20.24
C GLU A 198 -14.68 0.28 -21.48
N ASN A 199 -14.96 1.15 -22.45
CA ASN A 199 -15.73 0.79 -23.64
C ASN A 199 -14.96 -0.14 -24.60
N LYS A 200 -13.64 -0.38 -24.38
CA LYS A 200 -12.72 -1.20 -25.20
C LYS A 200 -12.73 -0.91 -26.72
N ARG A 201 -13.47 0.11 -27.14
CA ARG A 201 -13.65 0.63 -28.49
C ARG A 201 -13.71 2.15 -28.36
N LEU A 202 -12.88 2.84 -29.13
CA LEU A 202 -12.85 4.30 -29.12
C LEU A 202 -14.14 4.85 -29.74
N ASN A 203 -15.00 5.42 -28.90
CA ASN A 203 -16.20 6.12 -29.34
C ASN A 203 -15.84 7.55 -29.76
N TYR A 204 -15.42 7.73 -31.01
CA TYR A 204 -15.10 9.04 -31.57
C TYR A 204 -16.32 9.96 -31.72
N GLN A 205 -17.55 9.44 -31.63
CA GLN A 205 -18.73 10.32 -31.56
C GLN A 205 -18.80 11.04 -30.21
N LYS A 206 -18.40 10.35 -29.12
CA LYS A 206 -18.34 10.93 -27.77
C LYS A 206 -17.06 11.73 -27.54
N TYR A 207 -15.92 11.28 -28.09
CA TYR A 207 -14.61 11.90 -27.89
C TYR A 207 -13.93 12.21 -29.24
N PRO A 208 -14.45 13.17 -30.03
CA PRO A 208 -13.93 13.45 -31.36
C PRO A 208 -12.49 13.97 -31.35
N PHE A 209 -12.09 14.72 -30.32
CA PHE A 209 -10.74 15.28 -30.19
C PHE A 209 -9.63 14.21 -30.17
N LEU A 210 -9.91 13.00 -29.66
CA LEU A 210 -8.92 11.90 -29.66
C LEU A 210 -8.56 11.43 -31.08
N LYS A 211 -9.43 11.66 -32.07
CA LYS A 211 -9.19 11.23 -33.45
C LYS A 211 -8.03 11.98 -34.07
N ASP A 212 -7.90 13.27 -33.78
CA ASP A 212 -6.93 14.12 -34.45
C ASP A 212 -5.65 14.29 -33.61
N GLU A 213 -5.76 14.18 -32.29
CA GLU A 213 -4.66 14.40 -31.33
C GLU A 213 -3.78 13.15 -31.09
N LEU A 214 -4.27 11.95 -31.44
CA LEU A 214 -3.54 10.69 -31.23
C LEU A 214 -2.94 10.13 -32.52
N THR A 215 -1.70 9.68 -32.43
CA THR A 215 -1.01 8.90 -33.46
C THR A 215 -1.67 7.53 -33.66
N LYS A 216 -1.34 6.84 -34.76
CA LYS A 216 -1.85 5.49 -35.02
C LYS A 216 -1.48 4.50 -33.90
N LEU A 217 -0.22 4.52 -33.45
CA LEU A 217 0.27 3.66 -32.37
C LEU A 217 -0.42 3.96 -31.04
N GLU A 218 -0.59 5.23 -30.69
CA GLU A 218 -1.31 5.64 -29.48
C GLU A 218 -2.76 5.17 -29.50
N LYS A 219 -3.46 5.24 -30.65
CA LYS A 219 -4.82 4.73 -30.81
C LYS A 219 -4.90 3.22 -30.61
N GLU A 220 -3.96 2.47 -31.19
CA GLU A 220 -3.87 1.02 -31.01
C GLU A 220 -3.63 0.65 -29.54
N ARG A 221 -2.73 1.38 -28.86
CA ARG A 221 -2.41 1.18 -27.45
C ARG A 221 -3.52 1.62 -26.50
N LEU A 222 -4.25 2.67 -26.85
CA LEU A 222 -5.36 3.19 -26.05
C LEU A 222 -6.43 2.13 -25.79
N THR A 223 -6.69 1.24 -26.75
CA THR A 223 -7.63 0.12 -26.58
C THR A 223 -7.15 -0.97 -25.62
N LYS A 224 -5.86 -0.98 -25.30
CA LYS A 224 -5.20 -1.92 -24.38
C LYS A 224 -4.81 -1.28 -23.06
N LEU A 225 -4.89 0.04 -22.97
CA LEU A 225 -4.55 0.80 -21.77
C LEU A 225 -5.52 0.43 -20.65
N GLU A 226 -4.98 0.05 -19.51
CA GLU A 226 -5.76 -0.22 -18.31
C GLU A 226 -6.22 1.09 -17.64
N LEU A 227 -7.09 0.97 -16.64
CA LEU A 227 -7.64 2.11 -15.93
C LEU A 227 -6.54 2.90 -15.20
N ILE A 228 -6.80 4.20 -15.01
CA ILE A 228 -5.92 5.09 -14.27
C ILE A 228 -6.48 5.24 -12.85
N GLU A 229 -5.64 4.97 -11.85
CA GLU A 229 -5.98 5.06 -10.42
C GLU A 229 -5.13 6.12 -9.71
N VAL A 230 -5.71 6.81 -8.72
CA VAL A 230 -4.96 7.73 -7.86
C VAL A 230 -4.31 6.92 -6.76
N LYS A 231 -2.97 6.84 -6.79
CA LYS A 231 -2.16 6.14 -5.77
C LYS A 231 -1.96 7.00 -4.54
N ASN A 232 -1.77 8.31 -4.74
CA ASN A 232 -1.51 9.25 -3.66
C ASN A 232 -1.96 10.67 -4.03
N PHE A 233 -2.41 11.42 -3.03
CA PHE A 233 -2.76 12.83 -3.17
C PHE A 233 -2.18 13.60 -1.98
N THR A 234 -1.22 14.47 -2.24
CA THR A 234 -0.58 15.26 -1.19
C THR A 234 -0.80 16.75 -1.40
N THR A 235 -1.12 17.46 -0.32
CA THR A 235 -1.26 18.91 -0.31
C THR A 235 -0.09 19.51 0.46
N GLN A 236 0.58 20.49 -0.15
CA GLN A 236 1.62 21.27 0.52
C GLN A 236 1.35 22.75 0.30
N LYS A 237 0.81 23.42 1.33
CA LYS A 237 0.41 24.83 1.31
C LYS A 237 -0.56 25.12 0.15
N ASN A 238 -0.07 25.82 -0.88
CA ASN A 238 -0.79 26.27 -2.07
C ASN A 238 -0.51 25.39 -3.30
N ASN A 239 0.14 24.25 -3.15
CA ASN A 239 0.37 23.30 -4.23
C ASN A 239 -0.21 21.95 -3.83
N PHE A 240 -0.55 21.13 -4.81
CA PHE A 240 -0.88 19.74 -4.56
C PHE A 240 -0.25 18.86 -5.65
N THR A 241 0.03 17.63 -5.25
CA THR A 241 0.68 16.61 -6.07
C THR A 241 -0.22 15.39 -6.10
N VAL A 242 -0.39 14.81 -7.28
CA VAL A 242 -1.20 13.60 -7.49
C VAL A 242 -0.34 12.58 -8.19
N ASP A 243 -0.20 11.41 -7.57
CA ASP A 243 0.49 10.26 -8.15
C ASP A 243 -0.57 9.31 -8.70
N PHE A 244 -0.41 8.96 -9.99
CA PHE A 244 -1.30 8.08 -10.69
C PHE A 244 -0.58 6.78 -11.07
N LEU A 245 -1.33 5.69 -10.97
CA LEU A 245 -0.95 4.38 -11.46
C LEU A 245 -1.75 4.09 -12.73
N VAL A 246 -1.09 3.61 -13.78
CA VAL A 246 -1.75 3.07 -14.97
C VAL A 246 -1.76 1.56 -14.85
N GLY A 247 -2.97 0.99 -14.80
CA GLY A 247 -3.13 -0.40 -14.44
C GLY A 247 -3.95 -0.56 -13.20
N LYS A 248 -4.52 -1.75 -13.04
CA LYS A 248 -4.89 -2.17 -11.70
C LYS A 248 -3.60 -2.31 -10.91
N GLU A 249 -3.48 -1.59 -9.80
CA GLU A 249 -2.67 -2.13 -8.72
C GLU A 249 -3.13 -3.60 -8.57
N LYS A 250 -2.22 -4.54 -8.27
CA LYS A 250 -2.72 -5.70 -7.51
C LYS A 250 -3.30 -5.06 -6.27
N ILE A 251 -4.60 -4.75 -6.32
CA ILE A 251 -5.38 -4.09 -5.28
C ILE A 251 -5.09 -4.96 -4.10
N SER A 252 -4.19 -4.43 -3.27
CA SER A 252 -3.37 -5.19 -2.34
C SER A 252 -4.27 -6.12 -1.55
N ASP A 253 -3.79 -7.32 -1.21
CA ASP A 253 -4.54 -8.23 -0.33
C ASP A 253 -5.11 -7.50 0.90
N PHE A 254 -4.46 -6.41 1.33
CA PHE A 254 -4.96 -5.42 2.29
C PHE A 254 -6.33 -4.80 1.95
N PHE A 255 -6.57 -4.32 0.72
CA PHE A 255 -7.82 -3.68 0.29
C PHE A 255 -8.95 -4.71 0.12
N ILE A 256 -8.64 -5.90 -0.38
CA ILE A 256 -9.59 -7.02 -0.46
C ILE A 256 -9.98 -7.49 0.95
N ASN A 257 -9.02 -7.58 1.88
CA ASN A 257 -9.27 -7.96 3.27
C ASN A 257 -10.03 -6.86 4.02
N SER A 258 -9.64 -5.59 3.89
CA SER A 258 -10.34 -4.44 4.49
C SER A 258 -11.79 -4.32 4.00
N LYS A 259 -12.02 -4.53 2.70
CA LYS A 259 -13.37 -4.59 2.12
C LYS A 259 -14.16 -5.77 2.70
N LYS A 260 -13.60 -6.97 2.75
CA LYS A 260 -14.26 -8.16 3.32
C LYS A 260 -14.60 -7.96 4.80
N GLU A 261 -13.71 -7.38 5.58
CA GLU A 261 -13.90 -7.09 7.00
C GLU A 261 -14.99 -6.05 7.24
N LEU A 262 -14.99 -4.92 6.49
CA LEU A 262 -16.03 -3.90 6.60
C LEU A 262 -17.41 -4.42 6.19
N PHE A 263 -17.50 -5.17 5.08
CA PHE A 263 -18.76 -5.79 4.67
C PHE A 263 -19.24 -6.87 5.65
N ALA A 264 -18.33 -7.64 6.24
CA ALA A 264 -18.66 -8.59 7.30
C ALA A 264 -19.18 -7.87 8.55
N GLY A 265 -18.53 -6.78 8.96
CA GLY A 265 -18.97 -5.92 10.06
C GLY A 265 -20.37 -5.35 9.84
N ILE A 266 -20.61 -4.72 8.68
CA ILE A 266 -21.92 -4.16 8.32
C ILE A 266 -23.00 -5.25 8.23
N LYS A 267 -22.72 -6.37 7.55
CA LYS A 267 -23.68 -7.49 7.42
C LYS A 267 -24.03 -8.08 8.78
N MET A 268 -23.06 -8.18 9.68
CA MET A 268 -23.28 -8.69 11.03
C MET A 268 -24.08 -7.71 11.90
N ILE A 269 -23.76 -6.40 11.88
CA ILE A 269 -24.55 -5.38 12.58
C ILE A 269 -26.00 -5.40 12.05
N ASN A 270 -26.18 -5.45 10.73
CA ASN A 270 -27.50 -5.52 10.10
C ASN A 270 -28.26 -6.82 10.43
N GLN A 271 -27.59 -7.97 10.48
CA GLN A 271 -28.21 -9.24 10.90
C GLN A 271 -28.67 -9.18 12.36
N LYS A 272 -27.93 -8.51 13.24
CA LYS A 272 -28.31 -8.35 14.65
C LYS A 272 -29.40 -7.30 14.86
N ILE A 273 -29.47 -6.24 14.04
CA ILE A 273 -30.63 -5.33 13.96
C ILE A 273 -31.89 -6.10 13.47
N LYS A 274 -31.73 -7.06 12.56
CA LYS A 274 -32.81 -7.91 12.03
C LYS A 274 -33.45 -8.83 13.08
N VAL A 275 -32.77 -9.11 14.19
CA VAL A 275 -33.35 -9.81 15.36
C VAL A 275 -34.23 -8.86 16.21
N ILE A 276 -34.09 -7.54 16.03
CA ILE A 276 -34.74 -6.49 16.84
C ILE A 276 -35.83 -5.73 16.05
N SER A 277 -35.80 -5.71 14.71
CA SER A 277 -36.88 -5.11 13.90
C SER A 277 -37.36 -5.99 12.75
N SER A 278 -38.68 -6.21 12.70
CA SER A 278 -39.38 -6.84 11.60
C SER A 278 -39.28 -5.99 10.33
N ASP A 279 -38.85 -6.63 9.23
CA ASP A 279 -39.03 -6.27 7.82
C ASP A 279 -38.81 -4.81 7.39
N LYS A 280 -37.58 -4.47 6.94
CA LYS A 280 -37.27 -3.47 5.88
C LYS A 280 -35.78 -3.33 5.50
N ILE A 281 -35.05 -4.44 5.35
CA ILE A 281 -33.57 -4.38 5.14
C ILE A 281 -33.14 -4.43 3.65
N SER A 282 -34.02 -4.84 2.73
CA SER A 282 -33.65 -4.91 1.30
C SER A 282 -33.47 -3.54 0.62
N GLU A 283 -33.76 -2.43 1.30
CA GLU A 283 -33.77 -1.09 0.70
C GLU A 283 -32.46 -0.30 0.85
N PHE A 284 -31.54 -0.66 1.78
CA PHE A 284 -30.44 0.25 2.12
C PHE A 284 -29.10 0.02 1.39
N TYR A 285 -28.79 -1.19 0.93
CA TYR A 285 -27.55 -1.42 0.17
C TYR A 285 -27.69 -2.56 -0.85
N PRO A 286 -28.33 -2.33 -2.02
CA PRO A 286 -28.22 -3.25 -3.13
C PRO A 286 -26.77 -3.24 -3.65
N GLU A 287 -26.13 -4.41 -3.66
CA GLU A 287 -24.86 -4.74 -4.33
C GLU A 287 -23.95 -3.54 -4.69
N LEU A 288 -23.40 -2.86 -3.69
CA LEU A 288 -22.48 -1.75 -3.95
C LEU A 288 -21.13 -2.32 -4.39
N ILE A 289 -20.84 -2.23 -5.69
CA ILE A 289 -19.53 -2.51 -6.26
C ILE A 289 -18.56 -1.44 -5.72
N VAL A 290 -17.88 -1.77 -4.61
CA VAL A 290 -16.78 -0.98 -4.03
C VAL A 290 -15.50 -1.36 -4.77
N ASP A 291 -15.11 -0.51 -5.70
CA ASP A 291 -13.97 -0.68 -6.62
C ASP A 291 -12.98 0.51 -6.58
N THR A 292 -13.21 1.50 -5.71
CA THR A 292 -12.32 2.66 -5.54
C THR A 292 -12.02 2.94 -4.06
N TYR A 293 -10.88 3.58 -3.77
CA TYR A 293 -10.51 4.04 -2.42
C TYR A 293 -11.53 5.01 -1.82
N GLU A 294 -12.12 5.90 -2.61
CA GLU A 294 -13.17 6.84 -2.15
C GLU A 294 -14.43 6.10 -1.71
N LYS A 295 -14.84 5.04 -2.44
CA LYS A 295 -15.95 4.18 -2.02
C LYS A 295 -15.62 3.37 -0.76
N LEU A 296 -14.35 3.00 -0.56
CA LEU A 296 -13.90 2.33 0.67
C LEU A 296 -13.90 3.27 1.87
N GLU A 297 -13.45 4.52 1.70
CA GLU A 297 -13.54 5.56 2.72
C GLU A 297 -14.99 5.85 3.10
N GLN A 298 -15.89 5.97 2.11
CA GLN A 298 -17.32 6.13 2.38
C GLN A 298 -17.90 4.92 3.11
N LEU A 299 -17.54 3.69 2.70
CA LEU A 299 -17.98 2.47 3.39
C LEU A 299 -17.49 2.43 4.85
N ASN A 300 -16.25 2.86 5.10
CA ASN A 300 -15.69 2.96 6.44
C ASN A 300 -16.42 4.04 7.27
N HIS A 301 -16.74 5.18 6.67
CA HIS A 301 -17.52 6.23 7.33
C HIS A 301 -18.93 5.75 7.70
N ASP A 302 -19.62 5.09 6.76
CA ASP A 302 -20.93 4.48 6.99
C ASP A 302 -20.87 3.42 8.11
N TYR A 303 -19.83 2.59 8.12
CA TYR A 303 -19.58 1.61 9.18
C TYR A 303 -19.37 2.27 10.56
N LEU A 304 -18.53 3.30 10.65
CA LEU A 304 -18.28 4.01 11.90
C LEU A 304 -19.54 4.68 12.43
N LYS A 305 -20.32 5.32 11.57
CA LYS A 305 -21.61 5.91 11.95
C LYS A 305 -22.60 4.87 12.46
N LEU A 306 -22.71 3.73 11.78
CA LEU A 306 -23.57 2.62 12.20
C LEU A 306 -23.14 2.06 13.57
N LYS A 307 -21.82 1.98 13.81
CA LYS A 307 -21.26 1.58 15.09
C LYS A 307 -21.61 2.57 16.21
N ASP A 308 -21.52 3.87 15.95
CA ASP A 308 -21.87 4.92 16.92
C ASP A 308 -23.38 4.89 17.24
N ASP A 309 -24.24 4.76 16.23
CA ASP A 309 -25.69 4.64 16.41
C ASP A 309 -26.05 3.39 17.23
N PHE A 310 -25.36 2.28 16.98
CA PHE A 310 -25.54 1.05 17.75
C PHE A 310 -25.07 1.21 19.20
N THR A 311 -23.91 1.82 19.43
CA THR A 311 -23.39 2.10 20.78
C THR A 311 -24.36 2.98 21.57
N ASN A 312 -24.90 4.02 20.94
CA ASN A 312 -25.93 4.87 21.53
C ASN A 312 -27.23 4.12 21.85
N PHE A 313 -27.61 3.15 21.02
CA PHE A 313 -28.74 2.27 21.29
C PHE A 313 -28.47 1.35 22.49
N GLN A 314 -27.27 0.76 22.61
CA GLN A 314 -26.88 -0.08 23.75
C GLN A 314 -26.97 0.68 25.07
N ASN A 315 -26.39 1.88 25.12
CA ASN A 315 -26.39 2.74 26.31
C ASN A 315 -27.80 3.12 26.76
N LYS A 316 -28.75 3.21 25.84
CA LYS A 316 -30.16 3.50 26.14
C LYS A 316 -30.98 2.27 26.55
N ASN A 317 -30.47 1.05 26.30
CA ASN A 317 -31.22 -0.20 26.50
C ASN A 317 -30.40 -1.26 27.29
N PRO A 318 -29.88 -0.95 28.49
CA PRO A 318 -28.97 -1.83 29.23
C PRO A 318 -29.58 -3.16 29.64
N GLU A 319 -30.86 -3.19 30.05
CA GLU A 319 -31.57 -4.43 30.41
C GLU A 319 -31.74 -5.39 29.23
N LEU A 320 -31.99 -4.82 28.04
CA LEU A 320 -32.11 -5.58 26.79
C LEU A 320 -30.76 -6.21 26.42
N MET A 321 -29.66 -5.46 26.59
CA MET A 321 -28.31 -5.97 26.39
C MET A 321 -27.92 -7.02 27.42
N LYS A 322 -28.33 -6.86 28.68
CA LYS A 322 -28.11 -7.84 29.75
C LYS A 322 -28.73 -9.20 29.40
N ASN A 323 -29.95 -9.21 28.86
CA ASN A 323 -30.62 -10.44 28.39
C ASN A 323 -29.88 -11.07 27.19
N PHE A 324 -29.45 -10.26 26.22
CA PHE A 324 -28.68 -10.75 25.07
C PHE A 324 -27.34 -11.41 25.46
N ILE A 325 -26.69 -10.92 26.52
CA ILE A 325 -25.45 -11.52 27.04
C ILE A 325 -25.74 -12.88 27.69
N ASN A 326 -26.82 -12.97 28.47
CA ASN A 326 -27.25 -14.23 29.09
C ASN A 326 -27.57 -15.32 28.04
N ASP A 327 -28.07 -14.91 26.86
CA ASP A 327 -28.40 -15.80 25.75
C ASP A 327 -27.21 -16.10 24.82
N SER A 328 -26.04 -15.50 25.08
CA SER A 328 -24.86 -15.67 24.24
C SER A 328 -24.13 -16.98 24.51
N ILE A 329 -23.54 -17.58 23.47
CA ILE A 329 -22.78 -18.83 23.59
C ILE A 329 -21.47 -18.54 24.33
N GLU A 330 -21.44 -18.87 25.63
CA GLU A 330 -20.24 -18.85 26.47
C GLU A 330 -19.36 -20.07 26.17
N THR A 331 -18.07 -19.87 25.94
CA THR A 331 -17.09 -20.97 26.01
C THR A 331 -16.37 -20.88 27.34
N GLN A 332 -16.58 -21.87 28.20
CA GLN A 332 -15.98 -21.91 29.54
C GLN A 332 -14.87 -22.94 29.61
N TYR A 333 -13.73 -22.53 30.16
CA TYR A 333 -12.63 -23.38 30.57
C TYR A 333 -12.40 -23.21 32.08
N SER A 334 -12.10 -24.29 32.78
CA SER A 334 -11.77 -24.25 34.21
C SER A 334 -10.67 -25.24 34.54
N GLU A 335 -9.71 -24.83 35.36
CA GLU A 335 -8.57 -25.66 35.77
C GLU A 335 -8.18 -25.37 37.23
N LYS A 336 -7.90 -26.42 38.02
CA LYS A 336 -7.43 -26.29 39.41
C LYS A 336 -5.91 -26.45 39.48
N ILE A 337 -5.21 -25.50 40.12
CA ILE A 337 -3.74 -25.50 40.27
C ILE A 337 -3.41 -25.17 41.73
N GLY A 338 -2.95 -26.18 42.48
CA GLY A 338 -2.83 -26.07 43.94
C GLY A 338 -4.19 -25.79 44.58
N ASP A 339 -4.26 -24.75 45.39
CA ASP A 339 -5.47 -24.30 46.07
C ASP A 339 -6.36 -23.38 45.20
N TYR A 340 -5.84 -22.91 44.05
CA TYR A 340 -6.54 -21.95 43.20
C TYR A 340 -7.39 -22.63 42.10
N GLN A 341 -8.60 -22.12 41.89
CA GLN A 341 -9.46 -22.47 40.78
C GLN A 341 -9.43 -21.38 39.70
N PHE A 342 -8.82 -21.69 38.56
CA PHE A 342 -8.82 -20.81 37.40
C PHE A 342 -10.10 -21.03 36.58
N ILE A 343 -10.76 -19.94 36.22
CA ILE A 343 -11.95 -19.95 35.38
C ILE A 343 -11.74 -18.95 34.25
N HIS A 344 -11.89 -19.40 33.01
CA HIS A 344 -11.88 -18.55 31.83
C HIS A 344 -13.22 -18.67 31.10
N ILE A 345 -13.94 -17.57 31.03
CA ILE A 345 -15.18 -17.46 30.26
C ILE A 345 -14.87 -16.56 29.07
N ASN A 346 -14.95 -17.13 27.87
CA ASN A 346 -14.80 -16.38 26.64
C ASN A 346 -16.16 -16.20 25.96
N PHE A 347 -16.46 -14.94 25.65
CA PHE A 347 -17.59 -14.56 24.84
C PHE A 347 -17.13 -14.31 23.40
N ASN A 348 -17.74 -15.01 22.46
CA ASN A 348 -17.60 -14.68 21.03
C ASN A 348 -18.64 -13.61 20.63
N ASN A 349 -18.76 -12.54 21.43
CA ASN A 349 -19.78 -11.52 21.23
C ASN A 349 -19.16 -10.12 21.19
N LEU A 350 -18.96 -9.63 19.96
CA LEU A 350 -18.45 -8.31 19.59
C LEU A 350 -19.17 -7.09 20.24
N LEU A 351 -20.22 -7.31 21.03
CA LEU A 351 -21.08 -6.31 21.67
C LEU A 351 -20.78 -6.07 23.16
N LEU A 352 -19.92 -6.88 23.77
CA LEU A 352 -19.50 -6.73 25.16
C LEU A 352 -18.38 -5.69 25.25
N ASP A 353 -18.72 -4.50 25.74
CA ASP A 353 -17.76 -3.45 26.11
C ASP A 353 -17.20 -3.67 27.52
N GLN A 354 -16.31 -2.77 27.95
CA GLN A 354 -15.65 -2.82 29.26
C GLN A 354 -16.66 -2.87 30.41
N ASP A 355 -17.70 -2.03 30.37
CA ASP A 355 -18.65 -1.87 31.47
C ASP A 355 -19.54 -3.11 31.62
N LEU A 356 -19.99 -3.69 30.51
CA LEU A 356 -20.77 -4.92 30.50
C LEU A 356 -19.95 -6.14 30.93
N LEU A 357 -18.68 -6.24 30.50
CA LEU A 357 -17.76 -7.27 30.99
C LEU A 357 -17.52 -7.13 32.49
N ALA A 358 -17.35 -5.91 33.00
CA ALA A 358 -17.11 -5.65 34.42
C ALA A 358 -18.31 -6.04 35.28
N SER A 359 -19.51 -5.68 34.82
CA SER A 359 -20.77 -6.09 35.45
C SER A 359 -20.89 -7.63 35.52
N LYS A 360 -20.56 -8.33 34.42
CA LYS A 360 -20.58 -9.80 34.40
C LYS A 360 -19.52 -10.45 35.27
N ALA A 361 -18.32 -9.87 35.33
CA ALA A 361 -17.26 -10.35 36.20
C ALA A 361 -17.66 -10.24 37.69
N ALA A 362 -18.38 -9.18 38.05
CA ALA A 362 -18.93 -9.00 39.39
C ALA A 362 -20.03 -10.03 39.73
N GLU A 363 -20.87 -10.43 38.78
CA GLU A 363 -21.90 -11.46 38.99
C GLU A 363 -21.32 -12.88 39.14
N LYS A 364 -20.19 -13.19 38.48
CA LYS A 364 -19.63 -14.55 38.39
C LYS A 364 -18.68 -14.92 39.53
N ILE A 365 -17.95 -13.98 40.14
CA ILE A 365 -17.21 -14.26 41.38
C ILE A 365 -18.18 -14.21 42.56
N GLN A 366 -18.59 -15.38 43.04
CA GLN A 366 -19.26 -15.48 44.34
C GLN A 366 -18.20 -15.65 45.45
N THR A 367 -18.48 -15.06 46.61
CA THR A 367 -17.55 -14.74 47.71
C THR A 367 -16.86 -15.92 48.41
N ALA A 368 -17.00 -17.17 47.96
CA ALA A 368 -16.65 -18.34 48.77
C ALA A 368 -15.49 -19.22 48.25
N ASP A 369 -14.99 -19.03 47.03
CA ASP A 369 -13.96 -19.91 46.46
C ASP A 369 -12.68 -19.14 46.09
N ASP A 370 -11.52 -19.79 46.23
CA ASP A 370 -10.19 -19.30 45.83
C ASP A 370 -10.05 -19.25 44.30
N GLN A 371 -10.84 -18.37 43.68
CA GLN A 371 -11.02 -18.28 42.23
C GLN A 371 -10.22 -17.13 41.61
N ILE A 372 -9.61 -17.44 40.48
CA ILE A 372 -9.01 -16.47 39.56
C ILE A 372 -9.79 -16.53 38.26
N LEU A 373 -10.52 -15.46 37.97
CA LEU A 373 -11.47 -15.36 36.88
C LEU A 373 -10.92 -14.49 35.75
N PHE A 374 -10.94 -15.04 34.54
CA PHE A 374 -10.74 -14.31 33.29
C PHE A 374 -12.06 -14.25 32.53
N LEU A 375 -12.60 -13.05 32.32
CA LEU A 375 -13.69 -12.82 31.37
C LEU A 375 -13.13 -12.14 30.14
N SER A 376 -13.14 -12.82 28.99
CA SER A 376 -12.65 -12.25 27.73
C SER A 376 -13.75 -12.08 26.70
N ASN A 377 -13.62 -11.06 25.87
CA ASN A 377 -14.36 -10.92 24.63
C ASN A 377 -13.40 -10.96 23.44
N ASN A 378 -13.65 -11.89 22.53
CA ASN A 378 -12.90 -11.99 21.27
C ASN A 378 -13.55 -11.08 20.22
N ASN A 379 -12.90 -9.94 19.96
CA ASN A 379 -13.26 -9.02 18.90
C ASN A 379 -12.11 -8.89 17.88
N LEU A 380 -12.47 -8.88 16.58
CA LEU A 380 -11.57 -8.89 15.43
C LEU A 380 -10.61 -7.68 15.41
N ALA A 381 -11.02 -6.54 15.99
CA ALA A 381 -10.21 -5.32 16.00
C ALA A 381 -9.43 -5.11 17.30
N ASN A 382 -10.05 -5.39 18.46
CA ASN A 382 -9.47 -5.29 19.80
C ASN A 382 -10.04 -6.41 20.65
N SER A 383 -9.23 -7.16 21.40
CA SER A 383 -9.75 -8.14 22.36
C SER A 383 -9.60 -7.62 23.79
N MET A 384 -10.60 -7.87 24.62
CA MET A 384 -10.64 -7.38 26.00
C MET A 384 -10.65 -8.55 26.97
N VAL A 385 -9.99 -8.39 28.10
CA VAL A 385 -10.09 -9.30 29.24
C VAL A 385 -10.23 -8.53 30.54
N ILE A 386 -11.09 -9.02 31.41
CA ILE A 386 -11.12 -8.66 32.82
C ILE A 386 -10.56 -9.82 33.61
N LEU A 387 -9.44 -9.57 34.27
CA LEU A 387 -8.88 -10.44 35.31
C LEU A 387 -9.43 -9.98 36.65
N LYS A 388 -10.12 -10.86 37.36
CA LYS A 388 -10.65 -10.60 38.71
C LYS A 388 -10.27 -11.77 39.62
N ILE A 389 -9.95 -11.49 40.88
CA ILE A 389 -9.68 -12.52 41.88
C ILE A 389 -10.73 -12.46 42.99
N SER A 390 -10.98 -13.59 43.65
CA SER A 390 -11.88 -13.62 44.80
C SER A 390 -11.29 -12.83 45.97
N GLN A 391 -12.18 -12.37 46.87
CA GLN A 391 -11.78 -11.47 47.96
C GLN A 391 -10.72 -12.06 48.90
N ASN A 392 -10.77 -13.37 49.15
CA ASN A 392 -9.80 -14.04 50.02
C ASN A 392 -8.38 -14.02 49.44
N LEU A 393 -8.26 -14.03 48.10
CA LEU A 393 -6.99 -14.06 47.40
C LEU A 393 -6.33 -12.68 47.24
N ILE A 394 -7.03 -11.59 47.52
CA ILE A 394 -6.49 -10.22 47.36
C ILE A 394 -5.26 -10.00 48.25
N SER A 395 -5.25 -10.62 49.43
CA SER A 395 -4.12 -10.52 50.36
C SER A 395 -2.94 -11.41 49.99
N GLU A 396 -3.14 -12.41 49.13
CA GLU A 396 -2.14 -13.41 48.75
C GLU A 396 -1.54 -13.13 47.37
N ILE A 397 -2.34 -12.58 46.44
CA ILE A 397 -1.96 -12.35 45.05
C ILE A 397 -1.93 -10.86 44.76
N ASN A 398 -0.73 -10.31 44.56
CA ASN A 398 -0.59 -8.95 44.08
C ASN A 398 -0.76 -8.90 42.54
N ILE A 399 -1.95 -8.51 42.09
CA ILE A 399 -2.29 -8.51 40.66
C ILE A 399 -1.43 -7.53 39.86
N THR A 400 -1.05 -6.39 40.41
CA THR A 400 -0.33 -5.35 39.65
C THR A 400 1.07 -5.80 39.20
N PRO A 401 1.96 -6.31 40.08
CA PRO A 401 3.22 -6.91 39.67
C PRO A 401 3.04 -8.09 38.71
N LEU A 402 2.02 -8.93 38.93
CA LEU A 402 1.72 -10.08 38.09
C LEU A 402 1.38 -9.66 36.66
N VAL A 403 0.48 -8.68 36.50
CA VAL A 403 0.12 -8.13 35.18
C VAL A 403 1.34 -7.47 34.53
N ASN A 404 2.09 -6.66 35.28
CA ASN A 404 3.29 -5.99 34.77
C ASN A 404 4.39 -6.96 34.30
N GLN A 405 4.53 -8.11 34.96
CA GLN A 405 5.48 -9.15 34.55
C GLN A 405 5.15 -9.73 33.16
N PHE A 406 3.87 -9.79 32.81
CA PHE A 406 3.39 -10.38 31.56
C PHE A 406 2.90 -9.35 30.53
N SER A 407 3.07 -8.04 30.79
CA SER A 407 2.55 -6.95 29.94
C SER A 407 3.53 -6.35 28.94
N ASN A 408 4.77 -6.87 28.84
CA ASN A 408 5.89 -6.10 28.31
C ASN A 408 5.88 -5.76 26.81
N VAL A 409 4.92 -6.19 25.97
CA VAL A 409 4.99 -5.81 24.53
C VAL A 409 3.68 -5.74 23.72
N SER A 410 2.48 -6.01 24.25
CA SER A 410 1.33 -6.29 23.33
C SER A 410 -0.05 -5.80 23.76
N PHE A 411 -0.16 -4.99 24.82
CA PHE A 411 -1.44 -4.43 25.25
C PHE A 411 -1.63 -2.97 24.81
N LYS A 412 -2.85 -2.64 24.37
CA LYS A 412 -3.29 -1.28 24.04
C LYS A 412 -3.51 -0.44 25.29
N ALA A 413 -4.16 -1.03 26.28
CA ALA A 413 -4.51 -0.37 27.53
C ALA A 413 -4.54 -1.38 28.68
N ILE A 414 -4.16 -0.91 29.87
CA ILE A 414 -4.26 -1.65 31.13
C ILE A 414 -4.85 -0.68 32.15
N ASN A 415 -6.06 -0.99 32.64
CA ASN A 415 -6.76 -0.19 33.63
C ASN A 415 -6.91 -1.01 34.92
N TYR A 416 -6.18 -0.59 35.94
CA TYR A 416 -6.28 -1.17 37.28
C TYR A 416 -7.47 -0.55 38.01
N ASN A 417 -8.53 -1.34 38.25
CA ASN A 417 -9.66 -0.88 39.04
C ASN A 417 -9.49 -1.36 40.49
N GLN A 418 -8.92 -0.49 41.33
CA GLN A 418 -8.68 -0.79 42.74
C GLN A 418 -9.97 -0.95 43.56
N GLU A 419 -11.10 -0.41 43.10
CA GLU A 419 -12.39 -0.52 43.83
C GLU A 419 -13.14 -1.83 43.52
N GLN A 420 -12.74 -2.59 42.50
CA GLN A 420 -13.44 -3.79 42.03
C GLN A 420 -12.57 -5.06 42.00
N ASP A 421 -11.39 -5.03 42.62
CA ASP A 421 -10.48 -6.18 42.74
C ASP A 421 -10.16 -6.84 41.39
N GLY A 422 -9.97 -6.00 40.36
CA GLY A 422 -9.82 -6.46 38.99
C GLY A 422 -8.97 -5.54 38.11
N VAL A 423 -8.47 -6.13 37.02
CA VAL A 423 -7.68 -5.45 36.00
C VAL A 423 -8.33 -5.67 34.65
N PHE A 424 -8.62 -4.56 33.97
CA PHE A 424 -9.08 -4.57 32.60
C PHE A 424 -7.87 -4.42 31.67
N ILE A 425 -7.79 -5.27 30.66
CA ILE A 425 -6.70 -5.30 29.70
C ILE A 425 -7.29 -5.36 28.29
N GLU A 426 -6.79 -4.49 27.41
CA GLU A 426 -7.13 -4.44 26.00
C GLU A 426 -5.92 -4.79 25.13
N ALA A 427 -6.11 -5.61 24.10
CA ALA A 427 -5.06 -6.07 23.18
C ALA A 427 -5.48 -5.92 21.70
N ASP A 428 -4.49 -5.91 20.79
CA ASP A 428 -4.71 -5.88 19.35
C ASP A 428 -5.49 -7.09 18.80
N ASN A 429 -5.36 -8.26 19.43
CA ASN A 429 -6.07 -9.46 19.01
C ASN A 429 -6.19 -10.47 20.16
N TYR A 430 -7.02 -11.49 19.95
CA TYR A 430 -7.34 -12.50 20.95
C TYR A 430 -6.17 -13.44 21.27
N GLN A 431 -5.23 -13.61 20.34
CA GLN A 431 -4.06 -14.46 20.58
C GLN A 431 -3.21 -13.90 21.73
N VAL A 432 -3.04 -12.57 21.77
CA VAL A 432 -2.33 -11.88 22.87
C VAL A 432 -3.03 -12.12 24.22
N ILE A 433 -4.36 -12.03 24.26
CA ILE A 433 -5.15 -12.30 25.47
C ILE A 433 -4.99 -13.76 25.93
N ASN A 434 -5.05 -14.71 25.01
CA ASN A 434 -4.85 -16.13 25.33
C ASN A 434 -3.45 -16.43 25.84
N ASP A 435 -2.43 -15.85 25.22
CA ASP A 435 -1.04 -16.05 25.64
C ASP A 435 -0.80 -15.46 27.03
N PHE A 436 -1.40 -14.30 27.32
CA PHE A 436 -1.39 -13.71 28.66
C PHE A 436 -2.03 -14.62 29.71
N ILE A 437 -3.25 -15.12 29.47
CA ILE A 437 -3.95 -16.03 30.39
C ILE A 437 -3.10 -17.29 30.62
N ARG A 438 -2.58 -17.89 29.55
CA ARG A 438 -1.73 -19.09 29.61
C ARG A 438 -0.45 -18.85 30.40
N ASN A 439 0.20 -17.70 30.24
CA ASN A 439 1.43 -17.37 30.95
C ASN A 439 1.19 -17.20 32.45
N ILE A 440 0.09 -16.59 32.86
CA ILE A 440 -0.31 -16.52 34.28
C ILE A 440 -0.56 -17.92 34.83
N ILE A 441 -1.36 -18.73 34.13
CA ILE A 441 -1.64 -20.12 34.54
C ILE A 441 -0.34 -20.92 34.69
N ASN A 442 0.58 -20.82 33.74
CA ASN A 442 1.87 -21.52 33.77
C ASN A 442 2.77 -21.03 34.91
N PHE A 443 2.76 -19.73 35.21
CA PHE A 443 3.48 -19.19 36.36
C PHE A 443 3.03 -19.84 37.67
N PHE A 444 1.72 -19.93 37.91
CA PHE A 444 1.19 -20.62 39.10
C PHE A 444 1.49 -22.11 39.12
N LYS A 445 1.48 -22.80 37.96
CA LYS A 445 1.89 -24.21 37.86
C LYS A 445 3.35 -24.42 38.28
N ILE A 446 4.25 -23.54 37.86
CA ILE A 446 5.69 -23.63 38.19
C ILE A 446 5.90 -23.29 39.67
N SER A 447 5.28 -22.22 40.16
CA SER A 447 5.41 -21.79 41.56
C SER A 447 4.86 -22.82 42.56
N ASN A 448 3.74 -23.48 42.24
CA ASN A 448 3.18 -24.54 43.09
C ASN A 448 3.94 -25.87 42.99
N ASN A 449 4.70 -26.11 41.91
CA ASN A 449 5.61 -27.25 41.81
C ASN A 449 6.97 -26.99 42.49
N GLN A 450 7.27 -25.75 42.87
CA GLN A 450 8.45 -25.38 43.66
C GLN A 450 8.19 -25.37 45.17
N THR A 451 6.99 -25.79 45.61
CA THR A 451 6.66 -26.07 47.01
C THR A 451 6.55 -27.57 47.23
N ILE A 452 7.70 -28.22 47.48
CA ILE A 452 7.83 -29.47 48.25
C ILE A 452 8.69 -29.17 49.46
#